data_AF-A0A820F0W0-F1
#
_entry.id   AF-A0A820F0W0-F1
#
_cell.length_a   1.000
_cell.length_b   1.000
_cell.length_c   1.000
_cell.angle_alpha   90.00
_cell.angle_beta   90.00
_cell.angle_gamma   90.00
#
_symmetry.space_group_name_H-M   'P 1'
#
loop_
_entity.id
_entity.type
_entity.pdbx_description
1 polymer ?
#
loop_
_entity_poly.entity_id
_entity_poly.type
_entity_poly.pdbx_seq_one_letter_code
_entity_poly.pdbx_strand_id
1 'polypeptide(L)'
;NPRSGRLLSVITHQNIDGAKDLVNDDPHIIIDYVAAILEEKIKVMAHPPYSPDLVPSDFWLFNYLKRDVDTCPDATSLAKMLSMELHSIPIHEYQKTFEK
;
A
#
# COMPACT_ATOMS: atom_id res chain seq x y z
N ASN A 1 26.23 18.02 -6.84
CA ASN A 1 25.12 18.09 -7.82
C ASN A 1 23.88 17.38 -7.27
N PRO A 2 22.85 18.11 -6.82
CA PRO A 2 21.55 17.52 -6.56
C PRO A 2 20.90 17.15 -7.89
N ARG A 3 20.26 15.98 -7.98
CA ARG A 3 19.53 15.57 -9.20
C ARG A 3 18.29 16.45 -9.37
N SER A 4 18.32 17.34 -10.36
CA SER A 4 17.31 18.37 -10.68
C SER A 4 15.94 17.83 -11.19
N GLY A 5 15.59 16.57 -10.93
CA GLY A 5 14.39 15.93 -11.50
C GLY A 5 13.40 15.37 -10.48
N ARG A 6 13.64 15.49 -9.17
CA ARG A 6 12.76 14.92 -8.14
C ARG A 6 11.83 15.99 -7.58
N LEU A 7 10.64 16.16 -8.18
CA LEU A 7 9.51 16.70 -7.43
C LEU A 7 9.00 15.58 -6.50
N LEU A 8 9.05 15.83 -5.19
CA LEU A 8 8.31 15.04 -4.21
C LEU A 8 6.86 15.57 -4.26
N SER A 9 5.93 14.83 -4.86
CA SER A 9 4.54 15.26 -4.90
C SER A 9 3.99 15.28 -3.47
N VAL A 10 3.27 16.34 -3.13
CA VAL A 10 2.62 16.49 -1.82
C VAL A 10 1.47 15.49 -1.76
N ILE A 11 1.52 14.57 -0.80
CA ILE A 11 0.43 13.66 -0.48
C ILE A 11 -0.73 14.51 0.04
N THR A 12 -1.84 14.57 -0.70
CA THR A 12 -3.07 15.27 -0.30
C THR A 12 -4.22 14.29 -0.17
N HIS A 13 -5.11 14.48 0.81
CA HIS A 13 -6.29 13.64 1.03
C HIS A 13 -7.11 13.40 -0.25
N GLN A 14 -7.28 14.43 -1.07
CA GLN A 14 -7.99 14.35 -2.35
C GLN A 14 -7.43 13.30 -3.32
N ASN A 15 -6.11 13.10 -3.40
CA ASN A 15 -5.54 12.08 -4.32
C ASN A 15 -5.72 10.68 -3.75
N ILE A 16 -5.66 10.57 -2.41
CA ILE A 16 -5.87 9.30 -1.72
C ILE A 16 -7.31 8.85 -1.94
N ASP A 17 -8.26 9.77 -1.80
CA ASP A 17 -9.68 9.46 -1.95
C ASP A 17 -10.03 9.15 -3.41
N GLY A 18 -9.51 9.91 -4.39
CA GLY A 18 -9.70 9.58 -5.81
C GLY A 18 -9.12 8.23 -6.23
N ALA A 19 -7.97 7.83 -5.66
CA ALA A 19 -7.42 6.49 -5.90
C ALA A 19 -8.30 5.37 -5.30
N LYS A 20 -8.86 5.60 -4.11
CA LYS A 20 -9.75 4.65 -3.46
C LYS A 20 -11.02 4.42 -4.25
N ASP A 21 -11.64 5.50 -4.74
CA ASP A 21 -12.89 5.40 -5.51
C ASP A 21 -12.69 4.54 -6.77
N LEU A 22 -11.60 4.76 -7.51
CA LEU A 22 -11.28 3.98 -8.71
C LEU A 22 -11.03 2.50 -8.43
N VAL A 23 -10.34 2.17 -7.34
CA VAL A 23 -10.07 0.78 -6.94
C VAL A 23 -11.35 0.08 -6.46
N ASN A 24 -12.27 0.82 -5.84
CA ASN A 24 -13.56 0.27 -5.42
C ASN A 24 -14.48 -0.01 -6.61
N ASP A 25 -14.44 0.84 -7.64
CA ASP A 25 -15.24 0.68 -8.86
C ASP A 25 -14.76 -0.48 -9.73
N ASP A 26 -13.44 -0.64 -9.89
CA ASP A 26 -12.82 -1.79 -10.55
C ASP A 26 -11.64 -2.34 -9.72
N PRO A 27 -11.81 -3.46 -9.00
CA PRO A 27 -10.76 -4.04 -8.18
C PRO A 27 -9.60 -4.64 -8.99
N HIS A 28 -9.75 -4.78 -10.31
CA HIS A 28 -8.70 -5.24 -11.23
C HIS A 28 -8.09 -4.11 -12.05
N ILE A 29 -8.41 -2.85 -11.70
CA ILE A 29 -7.92 -1.68 -12.40
C ILE A 29 -6.39 -1.66 -12.40
N ILE A 30 -5.82 -1.45 -13.58
CA ILE A 30 -4.36 -1.40 -13.74
C ILE A 30 -3.86 -0.07 -13.18
N ILE A 31 -2.79 -0.11 -12.39
CA ILE A 31 -2.20 1.08 -11.75
C ILE A 31 -1.86 2.20 -12.75
N ASP A 32 -1.43 1.84 -13.97
CA ASP A 32 -1.14 2.78 -15.05
C ASP A 32 -2.40 3.49 -15.55
N TYR A 33 -3.53 2.79 -15.56
CA TYR A 33 -4.83 3.36 -15.91
C TYR A 33 -5.35 4.28 -14.79
N VAL A 34 -5.17 3.90 -13.51
CA VAL A 34 -5.45 4.79 -12.36
C VAL A 34 -4.60 6.06 -12.45
N ALA A 35 -3.31 5.93 -12.73
CA ALA A 35 -2.40 7.07 -12.87
C ALA A 35 -2.78 7.97 -14.05
N ALA A 36 -3.25 7.39 -15.16
CA ALA A 36 -3.74 8.12 -16.32
C ALA A 36 -5.05 8.87 -16.04
N ILE A 37 -6.01 8.25 -15.35
CA ILE A 37 -7.29 8.88 -14.98
C ILE A 37 -7.09 10.05 -14.02
N LEU A 38 -6.16 9.92 -13.08
CA LEU A 38 -5.94 10.93 -12.05
C LEU A 38 -5.04 12.10 -12.51
N GLU A 39 -4.69 12.20 -13.81
CA GLU A 39 -3.92 13.27 -14.45
C GLU A 39 -2.89 13.96 -13.51
N GLU A 40 -1.97 13.15 -12.97
CA GLU A 40 -1.00 13.48 -11.92
C GLU A 40 -1.56 13.70 -10.51
N LYS A 41 -1.24 12.75 -9.61
CA LYS A 41 -0.42 12.94 -8.36
C LYS A 41 0.17 11.61 -7.84
N ILE A 42 -0.09 10.49 -8.52
CA ILE A 42 0.44 9.15 -8.17
C ILE A 42 1.58 8.81 -9.12
N LYS A 43 2.79 8.69 -8.57
CA LYS A 43 3.94 8.24 -9.32
C LYS A 43 4.03 6.72 -9.25
N VAL A 44 3.81 6.03 -10.37
CA VAL A 44 4.04 4.59 -10.49
C VAL A 44 5.53 4.31 -10.37
N MET A 45 5.90 3.40 -9.47
CA MET A 45 7.28 2.93 -9.32
C MET A 45 7.52 1.74 -10.24
N ALA A 46 8.64 1.73 -10.95
CA ALA A 46 9.06 0.56 -11.72
C ALA A 46 9.28 -0.63 -10.76
N HIS A 47 8.58 -1.72 -11.02
CA HIS A 47 8.66 -2.94 -10.22
C HIS A 47 8.97 -4.14 -11.14
N PRO A 48 10.02 -4.93 -10.87
CA PRO A 48 10.33 -6.08 -11.70
C PRO A 48 9.28 -7.20 -11.54
N PRO A 49 9.04 -8.00 -12.59
CA PRO A 49 8.16 -9.16 -12.48
C PRO A 49 8.62 -10.11 -11.38
N TYR A 50 7.65 -10.70 -10.67
CA TYR A 50 7.90 -11.75 -9.65
C TYR A 50 8.90 -11.36 -8.56
N SER A 51 8.87 -10.10 -8.09
CA SER A 51 9.80 -9.58 -7.09
C SER A 51 9.13 -9.21 -5.76
N PRO A 52 8.47 -10.17 -5.07
CA PRO A 52 7.78 -9.91 -3.80
C PRO A 52 8.75 -9.48 -2.68
N ASP A 53 10.03 -9.78 -2.80
CA ASP A 53 11.11 -9.35 -1.90
C ASP A 53 11.36 -7.83 -1.91
N LEU A 54 10.86 -7.13 -2.93
CA LEU A 54 10.94 -5.68 -3.05
C LEU A 54 9.67 -4.95 -2.58
N VAL A 55 8.59 -5.68 -2.29
CA VAL A 55 7.30 -5.09 -1.91
C VAL A 55 7.09 -5.18 -0.40
N PRO A 56 7.02 -4.04 0.32
CA PRO A 56 6.80 -4.02 1.77
C PRO A 56 5.59 -4.80 2.27
N SER A 57 4.52 -4.86 1.48
CA SER A 57 3.35 -5.67 1.81
C SER A 57 3.70 -7.15 1.92
N ASP A 58 4.47 -7.65 0.96
CA ASP A 58 4.71 -9.07 0.77
C ASP A 58 5.82 -9.58 1.69
N PHE A 59 6.96 -8.88 1.76
CA PHE A 59 8.09 -9.35 2.56
C PHE A 59 7.92 -9.07 4.06
N TRP A 60 7.10 -8.09 4.45
CA TRP A 60 6.96 -7.66 5.84
C TRP A 60 5.52 -7.67 6.36
N LEU A 61 4.62 -6.86 5.80
CA LEU A 61 3.30 -6.62 6.40
C LEU A 61 2.46 -7.88 6.52
N PHE A 62 2.36 -8.69 5.46
CA PHE A 62 1.56 -9.91 5.49
C PHE A 62 2.16 -10.96 6.42
N ASN A 63 3.49 -11.05 6.52
CA ASN A 63 4.14 -11.93 7.48
C ASN A 63 3.85 -11.48 8.92
N TYR A 64 3.86 -10.17 9.17
CA TYR A 64 3.51 -9.60 10.48
C TYR A 64 2.06 -9.93 10.86
N LEU A 65 1.10 -9.71 9.96
CA LEU A 65 -0.33 -9.91 10.20
C LEU A 65 -0.74 -11.38 10.30
N LYS A 66 -0.04 -12.29 9.60
CA LYS A 66 -0.38 -13.73 9.58
C LYS A 66 -0.12 -14.44 10.90
N ARG A 67 0.62 -13.84 11.83
CA ARG A 67 1.05 -14.48 13.09
C ARG A 67 -0.11 -15.00 13.93
N ASP A 68 -1.25 -14.30 13.92
CA ASP A 68 -2.39 -14.60 14.79
C ASP A 68 -3.64 -15.06 14.03
N VAL A 69 -3.52 -15.30 12.72
CA VAL A 69 -4.65 -15.65 11.82
C VAL A 69 -5.30 -16.98 12.18
N ASP A 70 -4.52 -17.97 12.64
CA ASP A 70 -5.02 -19.31 12.97
C ASP A 70 -5.92 -19.34 14.22
N THR A 71 -6.03 -18.21 14.92
CA THR A 71 -6.79 -18.08 16.18
C THR A 71 -8.25 -17.68 15.96
N CYS A 72 -8.63 -17.31 14.73
CA CYS A 72 -9.97 -16.78 14.43
C CYS A 72 -10.90 -17.86 13.84
N PRO A 73 -12.09 -18.09 14.42
CA PRO A 73 -13.01 -19.14 13.96
C PRO A 73 -13.80 -18.79 12.69
N ASP A 74 -13.90 -17.51 12.33
CA ASP A 74 -14.71 -17.04 11.20
C ASP A 74 -14.10 -15.80 10.52
N ALA A 75 -14.56 -15.52 9.30
CA ALA A 75 -14.03 -14.41 8.50
C ALA A 75 -14.30 -13.02 9.11
N THR A 76 -15.40 -12.84 9.85
CA THR A 76 -15.74 -11.56 10.47
C THR A 76 -14.85 -11.27 11.68
N SER A 77 -14.63 -12.26 12.54
CA SER A 77 -13.69 -12.15 13.67
C SER A 77 -12.25 -11.96 13.18
N LEU A 78 -11.87 -12.66 12.12
CA LEU A 78 -10.58 -12.49 11.45
C LEU A 78 -10.39 -11.06 10.92
N ALA A 79 -11.35 -10.55 10.14
CA ALA A 79 -11.26 -9.20 9.58
C ALA A 79 -11.17 -8.12 10.67
N LYS A 80 -11.92 -8.30 11.77
CA LYS A 80 -11.86 -7.41 12.93
C LYS A 80 -10.50 -7.45 13.61
N MET A 81 -9.95 -8.65 13.86
CA MET A 81 -8.63 -8.83 14.48
C MET A 81 -7.54 -8.20 13.60
N LEU A 82 -7.52 -8.51 12.31
CA LEU A 82 -6.56 -7.96 11.36
C LEU A 82 -6.64 -6.43 11.29
N SER A 83 -7.84 -5.86 11.31
CA SER A 83 -8.03 -4.40 11.33
C SER A 83 -7.47 -3.78 12.61
N MET A 84 -7.70 -4.41 13.77
CA MET A 84 -7.15 -3.95 15.05
C MET A 84 -5.63 -4.01 15.06
N GLU A 85 -5.04 -5.12 14.61
CA GLU A 85 -3.59 -5.30 14.55
C GLU A 85 -2.96 -4.29 13.59
N LEU A 86 -3.52 -4.14 12.38
CA LEU A 86 -3.06 -3.17 11.39
C LEU A 86 -3.03 -1.74 11.94
N HIS A 87 -4.09 -1.33 12.65
CA HIS A 87 -4.15 0.00 13.26
C HIS A 87 -3.24 0.18 14.48
N SER A 88 -2.78 -0.92 15.09
CA SER A 88 -1.84 -0.88 16.21
C SER A 88 -0.39 -0.66 15.78
N ILE A 89 -0.07 -0.98 14.52
CA ILE A 89 1.28 -0.81 13.94
C ILE A 89 1.62 0.69 13.89
N PRO A 90 2.70 1.13 14.57
CA PRO A 90 3.14 2.51 14.46
C PRO A 90 3.57 2.85 13.03
N ILE A 91 3.21 4.06 12.56
CA ILE A 91 3.54 4.52 11.19
C ILE A 91 5.03 4.39 10.88
N HIS A 92 5.90 4.65 11.86
CA HIS A 92 7.34 4.60 11.68
C HIS A 92 7.88 3.17 11.43
N GLU A 93 7.22 2.12 11.94
CA GLU A 93 7.62 0.74 11.67
C GLU A 93 7.42 0.40 10.19
N TYR A 94 6.32 0.85 9.61
CA TYR A 94 6.09 0.71 8.17
C TYR A 94 7.06 1.58 7.36
N GLN A 95 7.39 2.80 7.81
CA GLN A 95 8.34 3.66 7.10
C GLN A 95 9.73 3.02 6.95
N LYS A 96 10.20 2.26 7.96
CA LYS A 96 11.47 1.53 7.90
C LYS A 96 11.56 0.58 6.70
N THR A 97 10.44 0.05 6.20
CA THR A 97 10.47 -0.85 5.03
C THR A 97 10.90 -0.16 3.74
N PHE A 98 10.87 1.17 3.71
CA PHE A 98 11.31 2.01 2.59
C PHE A 98 12.71 2.62 2.82
N GLU A 99 13.25 2.51 4.03
CA GLU A 99 14.58 2.97 4.40
C GLU A 99 15.57 1.81 4.24
N LYS A 100 16.03 1.58 3.00
CA LYS A 100 17.18 0.73 2.68
C LYS A 100 18.35 1.57 2.18
#